data_AF-A0A1F7PQ75-F1
#
_entry.id   AF-A0A1F7PQ75-F1
#
_cell.length_a   1.000
_cell.length_b   1.000
_cell.length_c   1.000
_cell.angle_alpha   90.00
_cell.angle_beta   90.00
_cell.angle_gamma   90.00
#
_symmetry.space_group_name_H-M   'P 1'
#
loop_
_entity.id
_entity.type
_entity.pdbx_description
1 polymer ?
#
loop_
_entity_poly.entity_id
_entity_poly.type
_entity_poly.pdbx_seq_one_letter_code
_entity_poly.pdbx_strand_id
1 'polypeptide(L)' 'MRLLDLRATAAYLGVSEWTVRALEWARVLPRVRVPLPGGRELRKLLFDRHDLDRLIEEWKEGGRGPFA' A
#
# COMPACT_ATOMS: atom_id res chain seq x y z
N MET A 1 -1.63 -13.17 7.59
CA MET A 1 -2.69 -12.17 7.30
C MET A 1 -2.41 -11.58 5.92
N ARG A 2 -3.42 -11.47 5.05
CA ARG A 2 -3.25 -10.97 3.68
C ARG A 2 -3.44 -9.46 3.55
N LEU A 3 -4.38 -8.89 4.30
CA LEU A 3 -4.61 -7.44 4.34
C LEU A 3 -3.84 -6.83 5.52
N LEU A 4 -3.03 -5.82 5.23
CA LEU A 4 -2.26 -5.04 6.18
C LEU A 4 -2.86 -3.65 6.31
N ASP A 5 -2.83 -3.09 7.51
CA ASP A 5 -3.18 -1.69 7.72
C ASP A 5 -1.97 -0.77 7.59
N LEU A 6 -2.18 0.54 7.68
CA LEU A 6 -1.14 1.54 7.48
C LEU A 6 0.14 1.26 8.31
N ARG A 7 -0.03 0.94 9.60
CA ARG A 7 1.10 0.67 10.50
C ARG A 7 1.82 -0.62 10.12
N ALA A 8 1.07 -1.68 9.84
CA ALA A 8 1.65 -2.96 9.42
C ALA A 8 2.37 -2.84 8.05
N THR A 9 1.82 -2.09 7.11
CA THR A 9 2.44 -1.81 5.81
C THR A 9 3.72 -1.00 5.96
N ALA A 10 3.72 0.02 6.82
CA ALA A 10 4.91 0.81 7.12
C ALA A 10 6.03 -0.06 7.71
N ALA A 11 5.69 -0.92 8.67
CA ALA A 11 6.63 -1.89 9.24
C ALA A 11 7.12 -2.91 8.19
N TYR A 12 6.25 -3.36 7.29
CA TYR A 12 6.59 -4.32 6.23
C TYR A 12 7.61 -3.76 5.23
N LEU A 13 7.41 -2.51 4.81
CA LEU A 13 8.28 -1.82 3.87
C LEU A 13 9.51 -1.19 4.53
N GLY A 14 9.58 -1.16 5.87
CA GLY A 14 10.66 -0.51 6.61
C GLY A 14 10.68 1.02 6.46
N VAL A 15 9.51 1.65 6.25
CA VAL A 15 9.38 3.11 6.05
C VAL A 15 8.40 3.73 7.05
N SER A 16 8.30 5.06 7.07
CA SER A 16 7.32 5.75 7.91
C SER A 16 5.88 5.61 7.40
N GLU A 17 4.88 5.69 8.30
CA GLU A 17 3.46 5.72 7.90
C GLU A 17 3.14 6.90 6.95
N TRP A 18 3.84 8.02 7.11
CA TRP A 18 3.73 9.17 6.20
C TRP A 18 4.17 8.82 4.77
N THR A 19 5.27 8.08 4.63
CA THR A 19 5.75 7.60 3.33
C THR A 19 4.71 6.69 2.66
N VAL A 20 4.10 5.78 3.42
CA VAL A 20 3.03 4.91 2.89
C VAL A 20 1.83 5.73 2.41
N ARG A 21 1.43 6.78 3.14
CA ARG A 21 0.37 7.70 2.71
C ARG A 21 0.74 8.47 1.44
N ALA A 22 1.98 8.93 1.32
CA ALA A 22 2.46 9.63 0.13
C ALA A 22 2.43 8.70 -1.10
N LEU A 23 2.82 7.44 -0.95
CA LEU A 23 2.76 6.43 -2.02
C LEU A 23 1.32 6.08 -2.43
N GLU A 24 0.40 5.99 -1.47
CA GLU A 24 -1.02 5.77 -1.75
C GLU A 24 -1.65 6.96 -2.50
N TRP A 25 -1.35 8.18 -2.04
CA TRP A 25 -1.81 9.40 -2.70
C TRP A 25 -1.23 9.52 -4.12
N ALA A 26 0.05 9.24 -4.29
CA ALA A 26 0.70 9.20 -5.60
C ALA A 26 0.21 8.05 -6.50
N ARG A 27 -0.70 7.19 -6.01
CA ARG A 27 -1.27 6.02 -6.71
C ARG A 27 -0.21 4.96 -7.06
N VAL A 28 0.95 5.01 -6.42
CA VAL A 28 2.02 4.01 -6.54
C VAL A 28 1.68 2.77 -5.72
N LEU A 29 1.09 2.98 -4.54
CA LEU A 29 0.64 1.89 -3.67
C LEU A 29 -0.89 1.75 -3.72
N PRO A 30 -1.45 0.71 -4.36
CA PRO A 30 -2.89 0.52 -4.43
C PRO A 30 -3.47 0.16 -3.05
N ARG A 31 -4.53 0.87 -2.65
CA ARG A 31 -5.33 0.50 -1.47
C ARG A 31 -6.46 -0.47 -1.82
N VAL A 32 -6.76 -1.37 -0.90
CA VAL A 32 -7.93 -2.24 -0.93
C VAL A 32 -9.14 -1.48 -0.38
N ARG A 33 -10.18 -1.35 -1.20
CA ARG A 33 -11.46 -0.77 -0.78
C ARG A 33 -12.42 -1.90 -0.38
N VAL A 34 -12.81 -1.92 0.88
CA VAL A 34 -13.76 -2.93 1.40
C VAL A 34 -15.17 -2.33 1.38
N PRO A 35 -16.11 -2.92 0.62
CA PRO A 35 -17.50 -2.48 0.62
C PRO A 35 -18.18 -2.86 1.93
N LEU A 36 -19.05 -1.97 2.41
CA LEU A 36 -19.92 -2.16 3.56
C LEU A 36 -21.39 -2.09 3.10
N PRO A 37 -22.32 -2.69 3.85
CA PRO A 37 -23.75 -2.59 3.56
C PRO A 37 -24.22 -1.14 3.37
N GLY A 38 -25.17 -0.95 2.45
CA GLY A 38 -25.71 0.39 2.14
C GLY A 38 -24.78 1.24 1.27
N GLY A 39 -23.92 0.63 0.46
CA GLY A 39 -23.07 1.34 -0.51
C GLY A 39 -21.94 2.15 0.12
N ARG A 40 -21.60 1.87 1.38
CA ARG A 40 -20.54 2.57 2.12
C ARG A 40 -19.20 1.85 1.91
N GLU A 41 -18.11 2.57 2.08
CA GLU A 41 -16.76 1.97 2.09
C GLU A 41 -16.14 2.05 3.48
N LEU A 42 -15.34 1.04 3.83
CA LEU A 42 -14.54 1.07 5.05
C LEU A 42 -13.50 2.20 4.95
N ARG A 43 -13.47 3.08 5.97
CA ARG A 43 -12.54 4.22 6.04
C ARG A 43 -11.09 3.84 6.37
N LYS A 44 -10.85 2.59 6.76
CA LYS A 44 -9.51 2.08 7.12
C LYS A 44 -8.68 1.88 5.86
N LEU A 45 -7.44 2.38 5.87
CA LEU A 45 -6.47 2.06 4.82
C LEU A 45 -6.02 0.62 4.98
N LEU A 46 -6.24 -0.18 3.94
CA LEU A 46 -5.86 -1.57 3.85
C LEU A 46 -5.08 -1.81 2.56
N PHE A 47 -4.08 -2.69 2.64
CA PHE A 47 -3.16 -2.99 1.54
C PHE A 47 -3.00 -4.52 1.44
N ASP A 48 -2.99 -5.07 0.22
CA ASP A 48 -2.73 -6.50 0.02
C ASP A 48 -1.21 -6.74 0.08
N ARG A 49 -0.79 -7.69 0.92
CA ARG A 49 0.61 -8.11 1.00
C ARG A 49 1.18 -8.54 -0.35
N HIS A 50 0.39 -9.21 -1.20
CA HIS A 50 0.87 -9.65 -2.51
C HIS A 50 1.16 -8.46 -3.44
N ASP A 51 0.41 -7.36 -3.32
CA ASP A 51 0.68 -6.15 -4.10
C ASP A 51 1.96 -5.47 -3.60
N LEU A 52 2.21 -5.49 -2.28
CA LEU A 52 3.47 -5.02 -1.70
C LEU A 52 4.66 -5.83 -2.22
N ASP A 53 4.54 -7.16 -2.25
CA ASP A 53 5.59 -8.05 -2.75
C ASP A 53 5.88 -7.79 -4.24
N ARG A 54 4.84 -7.62 -5.05
CA ARG A 54 5.00 -7.27 -6.48
C ARG A 54 5.72 -5.93 -6.65
N LEU A 55 5.33 -4.90 -5.89
CA LEU A 55 5.98 -3.58 -5.95
C LEU A 55 7.46 -3.64 -5.57
N ILE A 56 7.81 -4.46 -4.57
CA ILE A 56 9.21 -4.66 -4.17
C ILE A 56 10.02 -5.28 -5.31
N GLU A 57 9.49 -6.30 -5.98
CA GLU A 57 10.18 -6.91 -7.13
C GLU A 57 10.29 -5.93 -8.31
N GLU A 58 9.25 -5.17 -8.63
CA GLU A 58 9.29 -4.12 -9.65
C GLU A 58 10.37 -3.06 -9.37
N TRP A 59 10.51 -2.63 -8.11
CA TRP A 59 11.54 -1.66 -7.71
C TRP A 59 12.97 -2.23 -7.75
N LYS A 60 13.13 -3.55 -7.58
CA LYS A 60 14.43 -4.22 -7.71
C LYS A 60 14.84 -4.38 -9.18
N GLU A 61 13.90 -4.69 -10.06
CA GLU A 61 14.16 -5.01 -11.47
C GLU A 61 14.37 -3.77 -12.36
N GLY A 62 13.78 -2.64 -12.00
CA GLY A 62 13.94 -1.40 -12.75
C GLY A 62 14.12 -0.22 -11.80
N GLY A 63 15.33 0.33 -11.74
CA GLY A 63 15.69 1.57 -11.04
C GLY A 63 14.98 2.83 -11.57
N ARG A 64 13.66 2.80 -11.62
CA ARG A 64 12.75 3.93 -11.83
C ARG A 64 11.61 3.81 -10.82
N GLY A 65 11.97 3.83 -9.54
CA GLY A 65 11.01 4.28 -8.53
C GLY A 65 10.61 5.73 -8.85
N PRO A 66 9.51 6.26 -8.29
CA PRO A 66 9.11 7.66 -8.45
C PRO A 66 10.12 8.68 -7.87
N PHE A 67 11.29 8.21 -7.43
CA PHE A 67 12.37 8.97 -6.81
C PHE A 67 13.71 8.86 -7.58
N ALA A 68 13.73 8.24 -8.76
CA ALA A 68 14.87 8.23 -9.69
C ALA A 68 14.80 9.39 -10.68
#